data_AF-A0A354X2G4-F1
#
_entry.id   AF-A0A354X2G4-F1
#
_cell.length_a   1.000
_cell.length_b   1.000
_cell.length_c   1.000
_cell.angle_alpha   90.00
_cell.angle_beta   90.00
_cell.angle_gamma   90.00
#
_symmetry.space_group_name_H-M   'P 1'
#
loop_
_entity.id
_entity.type
_entity.pdbx_description
1 polymer ?
#
loop_
_entity_poly.entity_id
_entity_poly.type
_entity_poly.pdbx_seq_one_letter_code
_entity_poly.pdbx_strand_id
1 'polypeptide(L)'
;AYGFPLKKSWIYKNVLPAVRWDALKKGHEGSGMDVNRLTVGVGFGLTQKYFSSLVRINYERCFVDREIDILSDEKDSDKLIVGLILVL
;
A
#
# COMPACT_ATOMS: atom_id res chain seq x y z
N ALA A 1 -11.52 3.93 -0.32
CA ALA A 1 -11.15 2.75 -1.15
C ALA A 1 -12.34 2.39 -2.01
N TYR A 2 -12.14 2.16 -3.31
CA TYR A 2 -13.19 1.71 -4.23
C TYR A 2 -13.07 0.19 -4.40
N GLY A 3 -14.20 -0.52 -4.30
CA GLY A 3 -14.25 -1.97 -4.48
C GLY A 3 -15.15 -2.33 -5.65
N PHE A 4 -14.67 -3.18 -6.54
CA PHE A 4 -15.43 -3.70 -7.67
C PHE A 4 -16.01 -5.06 -7.29
N PRO A 5 -17.34 -5.22 -7.24
CA PRO A 5 -17.95 -6.50 -6.89
C PRO A 5 -17.70 -7.53 -7.99
N LEU A 6 -17.45 -8.78 -7.59
CA LEU A 6 -17.32 -9.92 -8.48
C LEU A 6 -18.58 -10.80 -8.45
N LYS A 7 -18.70 -11.70 -9.43
CA LYS A 7 -19.78 -12.69 -9.48
C LYS A 7 -19.71 -13.61 -8.26
N LYS A 8 -20.87 -14.03 -7.74
CA LYS A 8 -20.96 -14.88 -6.54
C LYS A 8 -20.20 -16.21 -6.65
N SER A 9 -20.04 -16.74 -7.87
CA SER A 9 -19.31 -17.97 -8.17
C SER A 9 -17.80 -17.89 -7.95
N TRP A 10 -17.24 -16.69 -7.81
CA TRP A 10 -15.83 -16.51 -7.53
C TRP A 10 -15.54 -16.70 -6.03
N ILE A 11 -14.35 -17.21 -5.73
CA ILE A 11 -13.86 -17.40 -4.35
C ILE A 11 -13.82 -16.04 -3.62
N TYR A 12 -13.33 -15.01 -4.32
CA TYR A 12 -13.33 -13.62 -3.86
C TYR A 12 -14.62 -12.90 -4.27
N LYS A 13 -15.09 -11.99 -3.41
CA LYS A 13 -16.37 -11.28 -3.60
C LYS A 13 -16.22 -9.89 -4.19
N ASN A 14 -15.03 -9.30 -4.08
CA ASN A 14 -14.70 -8.03 -4.70
C ASN A 14 -13.18 -7.93 -4.94
N VAL A 15 -12.81 -6.97 -5.78
CA VAL A 15 -11.43 -6.54 -6.01
C VAL A 15 -11.32 -5.08 -5.59
N LEU A 16 -10.30 -4.76 -4.81
CA LEU A 16 -10.05 -3.41 -4.28
C LEU A 16 -8.69 -2.93 -4.78
N PRO A 17 -8.61 -2.19 -5.92
CA PRO A 17 -7.38 -1.52 -6.26
C PRO A 17 -7.03 -0.48 -5.19
N ALA A 18 -5.75 -0.37 -4.87
CA ALA A 18 -5.24 0.53 -3.88
C ALA A 18 -4.02 1.27 -4.43
N VAL A 19 -4.02 2.58 -4.29
CA VAL A 19 -2.86 3.44 -4.50
C VAL A 19 -2.72 4.32 -3.27
N ARG A 20 -1.52 4.41 -2.72
CA ARG A 20 -1.18 5.30 -1.61
C ARG A 20 0.13 5.99 -1.94
N TRP A 21 0.17 7.30 -1.72
CA TRP A 21 1.39 8.08 -1.75
C TRP A 21 1.61 8.63 -0.35
N ASP A 22 2.77 8.31 0.22
CA ASP A 22 3.24 8.87 1.49
C ASP A 22 4.42 9.79 1.19
N ALA A 23 4.50 10.92 1.90
CA ALA A 23 5.63 11.84 1.78
C ALA A 23 6.10 12.24 3.18
N LEU A 24 7.41 12.21 3.41
CA LEU A 24 8.05 12.51 4.68
C LEU A 24 9.09 13.61 4.48
N LYS A 25 9.17 14.50 5.47
CA LYS A 25 10.16 15.57 5.55
C LYS A 25 10.85 15.53 6.91
N LYS A 26 12.17 15.55 6.91
CA LYS A 26 13.02 15.62 8.10
C LYS A 26 13.34 17.10 8.39
N GLY A 27 12.61 17.67 9.35
CA GLY A 27 12.86 19.03 9.83
C GLY A 27 12.22 20.14 8.99
N HIS A 28 12.55 21.39 9.32
CA HIS A 28 11.95 22.59 8.73
C HIS A 28 12.79 23.21 7.60
N GLU A 29 14.07 22.84 7.46
CA GLU A 29 14.98 23.49 6.52
C GLU A 29 14.99 22.83 5.12
N GLY A 30 14.96 23.66 4.07
CA GLY A 30 14.97 23.24 2.67
C GLY A 30 13.59 23.13 2.02
N SER A 31 13.53 23.38 0.71
CA SER A 31 12.35 23.15 -0.12
C SER A 31 12.31 21.70 -0.61
N GLY A 32 11.17 21.02 -0.43
CA GLY A 32 10.95 19.65 -0.91
C GLY A 32 10.53 18.65 0.17
N MET A 33 10.21 17.44 -0.28
CA MET A 33 10.03 16.25 0.56
C MET A 33 11.34 15.46 0.53
N ASP A 34 11.76 14.89 1.65
CA ASP A 34 13.02 14.13 1.70
C ASP A 34 12.82 12.69 1.27
N VAL A 35 11.60 12.15 1.49
CA VAL A 35 11.21 10.81 1.08
C VAL A 35 9.81 10.84 0.51
N ASN A 36 9.65 10.25 -0.67
CA ASN A 36 8.37 9.99 -1.31
C ASN A 36 8.20 8.49 -1.47
N ARG A 37 7.06 7.94 -1.08
CA ARG A 37 6.81 6.50 -1.16
C ARG A 37 5.50 6.22 -1.86
N LEU A 38 5.57 5.46 -2.94
CA LEU A 38 4.40 5.05 -3.70
C LEU A 38 4.12 3.57 -3.42
N THR A 39 2.94 3.29 -2.87
CA THR A 39 2.41 1.93 -2.73
C THR A 39 1.28 1.73 -3.72
N VAL A 40 1.40 0.72 -4.59
CA VAL A 40 0.32 0.27 -5.47
C VAL A 40 -0.04 -1.16 -5.12
N GLY A 41 -1.31 -1.53 -5.25
CA GLY A 41 -1.71 -2.87 -4.93
C GLY A 41 -3.15 -3.21 -5.25
N VAL A 42 -3.48 -4.46 -4.96
CA VAL A 42 -4.80 -5.02 -5.16
C VAL A 42 -5.19 -5.87 -3.95
N GLY A 43 -6.40 -5.64 -3.46
CA GLY A 43 -7.04 -6.44 -2.43
C GLY A 43 -8.12 -7.33 -3.02
N PHE A 44 -8.29 -8.51 -2.43
CA PHE A 44 -9.36 -9.45 -2.75
C PHE A 44 -10.17 -9.70 -1.48
N GLY A 45 -11.40 -9.20 -1.44
CA GLY A 45 -12.28 -9.40 -0.29
C GLY A 45 -12.88 -10.79 -0.30
N LEU A 46 -12.84 -11.44 0.87
CA LEU A 46 -13.35 -12.79 1.07
C LEU A 46 -14.86 -12.80 1.37
N THR A 47 -15.44 -11.65 1.72
CA THR A 47 -16.89 -11.52 1.97
C THR A 47 -17.47 -10.30 1.28
N GLN A 48 -18.81 -10.25 1.18
CA GLN A 48 -19.54 -9.14 0.55
C GLN A 48 -19.70 -7.91 1.46
N LYS A 49 -19.21 -7.95 2.70
CA LYS A 49 -19.32 -6.82 3.63
C LYS A 49 -18.27 -5.75 3.33
N TYR A 50 -18.63 -4.48 3.56
CA TYR A 50 -17.76 -3.32 3.38
C TYR A 50 -16.49 -3.36 4.25
N PHE A 51 -16.58 -3.94 5.45
CA PHE A 51 -15.45 -4.32 6.29
C PHE A 51 -15.39 -5.84 6.35
N SER A 52 -14.46 -6.43 5.62
CA SER A 52 -14.35 -7.88 5.49
C SER A 52 -12.91 -8.32 5.47
N SER A 53 -12.70 -9.60 5.83
CA SER A 53 -11.42 -10.24 5.65
C SER A 53 -10.97 -10.14 4.20
N LEU A 54 -9.71 -9.79 3.97
CA LEU A 54 -9.17 -9.60 2.63
C LEU A 54 -7.72 -10.09 2.54
N VAL A 55 -7.38 -10.59 1.36
CA VAL A 55 -5.98 -10.84 0.97
C VAL A 55 -5.52 -9.65 0.14
N ARG A 56 -4.37 -9.06 0.47
CA ARG A 56 -3.80 -7.91 -0.24
C ARG A 56 -2.41 -8.21 -0.73
N ILE A 57 -2.13 -7.77 -1.95
CA ILE A 57 -0.79 -7.77 -2.54
C ILE A 57 -0.46 -6.32 -2.86
N ASN A 58 0.66 -5.84 -2.35
CA ASN A 58 1.18 -4.50 -2.64
C ASN A 58 2.60 -4.57 -3.15
N TYR A 59 2.90 -3.65 -4.02
CA TYR A 59 4.25 -3.25 -4.37
C TYR A 59 4.47 -1.84 -3.83
N GLU A 60 5.59 -1.64 -3.13
CA GLU A 60 5.99 -0.37 -2.57
C GLU A 60 7.34 0.03 -3.11
N ARG A 61 7.42 1.28 -3.57
CA ARG A 61 8.66 1.89 -4.04
C ARG A 61 8.93 3.17 -3.28
N CYS A 62 10.13 3.26 -2.71
CA CYS A 62 10.60 4.41 -1.99
C CYS A 62 11.53 5.25 -2.88
N PHE A 63 11.25 6.54 -2.99
CA PHE A 63 12.04 7.54 -3.68
C PHE A 63 12.63 8.47 -2.62
N VAL A 64 13.93 8.34 -2.37
CA VAL A 64 14.64 9.12 -1.35
C VAL A 64 15.39 10.24 -2.06
N ASP A 65 14.98 11.49 -1.80
CA ASP A 65 15.64 12.68 -2.35
C ASP A 65 16.80 13.15 -1.45
N ARG A 66 16.75 12.87 -0.13
CA ARG A 66 17.84 13.11 0.83
C ARG A 66 17.98 11.96 1.82
N GLU A 67 19.21 11.50 2.05
CA GLU A 67 19.48 10.42 2.98
C GLU A 67 19.02 10.78 4.40
N ILE A 68 18.12 9.95 4.93
CA ILE A 68 17.75 9.94 6.34
C ILE A 68 18.45 8.72 6.93
N ASP A 69 19.33 8.92 7.91
CA ASP A 69 20.12 7.84 8.56
C ASP A 69 19.31 6.59 8.97
N ILE A 70 18.03 6.77 9.30
CA ILE A 70 17.13 5.69 9.75
C ILE A 70 16.57 4.88 8.56
N LEU A 71 16.67 5.42 7.33
CA LEU A 71 16.13 4.86 6.09
C LEU A 71 17.22 4.56 5.05
N SER A 72 18.49 4.56 5.46
CA SER A 72 19.63 4.35 4.56
C SER A 72 19.54 3.02 3.80
N ASP A 73 19.05 1.96 4.45
CA ASP A 73 18.83 0.63 3.84
C ASP A 73 17.53 0.54 3.00
N GLU A 74 16.63 1.52 3.10
CA GLU A 74 15.41 1.58 2.29
C GLU A 74 15.59 2.34 0.97
N LYS A 75 16.73 3.01 0.79
CA LYS A 75 17.06 3.74 -0.45
C LYS A 75 17.17 2.74 -1.60
N ASP A 76 16.28 2.85 -2.58
CA ASP A 76 16.14 1.93 -3.74
C ASP A 76 15.63 0.51 -3.43
N SER A 77 15.07 0.25 -2.24
CA SER A 77 14.44 -1.04 -1.95
C SER A 77 12.97 -1.07 -2.41
N ASP A 78 12.73 -1.75 -3.52
CA ASP A 78 11.39 -2.15 -3.91
C ASP A 78 10.90 -3.31 -3.04
N LYS A 79 9.67 -3.21 -2.50
CA LYS A 79 9.10 -4.22 -1.60
C LYS A 79 7.83 -4.81 -2.16
N LEU A 80 7.75 -6.14 -2.20
CA LEU A 80 6.49 -6.87 -2.38
C LEU A 80 5.94 -7.27 -1.01
N ILE A 81 4.71 -6.87 -0.72
CA ILE A 81 4.05 -7.10 0.56
C ILE A 81 2.79 -7.92 0.31
N VAL A 82 2.68 -9.06 0.99
CA VAL A 82 1.47 -9.88 1.02
C VAL A 82 0.89 -9.81 2.42
N GLY A 83 -0.41 -9.51 2.52
CA GLY A 83 -1.10 -9.37 3.80
C GLY A 83 -2.44 -10.09 3.81
N LEU A 84 -2.75 -10.72 4.93
CA LEU A 84 -4.07 -11.23 5.26
C LEU A 84 -4.65 -10.38 6.38
N ILE A 85 -5.77 -9.71 6.11
CA ILE A 85 -6.54 -8.99 7.13
C ILE A 85 -7.74 -9.86 7.44
N LEU A 86 -7.95 -10.16 8.72
CA LEU A 86 -9.10 -10.90 9.21
C LEU A 86 -10.00 -9.95 10.01
N VAL A 87 -11.28 -9.95 9.67
CA VAL A 87 -12.32 -9.29 10.46
C VAL A 87 -13.18 -10.40 11.06
N LEU A 88 -13.12 -10.54 12.40
CA LEU A 88 -13.84 -11.54 13.18
C LEU A 88 -15.28 -11.09 13.47
#